data_AF-A0A1Y3RQ72-F1
#
_entry.id   AF-A0A1Y3RQ72-F1
#
_cell.length_a   1.000
_cell.length_b   1.000
_cell.length_c   1.000
_cell.angle_alpha   90.00
_cell.angle_beta   90.00
_cell.angle_gamma   90.00
#
_symmetry.space_group_name_H-M   'P 1'
#
loop_
_entity.id
_entity.type
_entity.pdbx_description
1 polymer ?
#
loop_
_entity_poly.entity_id
_entity_poly.type
_entity_poly.pdbx_seq_one_letter_code
_entity_poly.pdbx_strand_id
1 'polypeptide(L)'
;MPYNALGDLYKLEIVSILKNKGFNVKDVHELNLILEKMGILIKSGSHWMTTKAGVKYTIFNGPVLDAQAWHPSIVDLIVKFLKK
;
A
#
# COMPACT_ATOMS: atom_id res chain seq x y z
N MET A 1 -5.84 13.33 19.74
CA MET A 1 -6.45 13.16 18.40
C MET A 1 -5.89 14.25 17.48
N PRO A 2 -5.79 14.05 16.16
CA PRO A 2 -5.12 12.96 15.43
C PRO A 2 -4.19 13.57 14.35
N TYR A 3 -2.93 13.15 14.23
CA TYR A 3 -2.09 13.72 13.17
C TYR A 3 -2.32 13.02 11.82
N ASN A 4 -3.43 13.39 11.17
CA ASN A 4 -3.55 13.46 9.70
C ASN A 4 -3.02 14.84 9.26
N ALA A 5 -1.71 15.09 9.37
CA ALA A 5 -1.12 16.36 8.93
C ALA A 5 -0.45 16.29 7.54
N LEU A 6 -0.24 15.08 6.98
CA LEU A 6 0.53 14.88 5.73
C LEU A 6 -0.15 14.01 4.66
N GLY A 7 -1.38 13.52 4.89
CA GLY A 7 -2.13 12.82 3.84
C GLY A 7 -1.73 11.37 3.61
N ASP A 8 -1.36 10.61 4.64
CA ASP A 8 -1.30 9.15 4.53
C ASP A 8 -2.65 8.60 4.04
N LEU A 9 -2.59 7.70 3.06
CA LEU A 9 -3.75 7.09 2.44
C LEU A 9 -4.02 5.73 3.07
N TYR A 10 -5.28 5.49 3.40
CA TYR A 10 -5.72 4.15 3.73
C TYR A 10 -5.72 3.26 2.50
N LYS A 11 -5.54 1.94 2.69
CA LYS A 11 -5.62 0.95 1.61
C LYS A 11 -6.88 1.11 0.74
N LEU A 12 -8.03 1.40 1.35
CA LEU A 12 -9.28 1.66 0.63
C LEU A 12 -9.21 2.91 -0.26
N GLU A 13 -8.58 3.98 0.21
CA GLU A 13 -8.38 5.20 -0.57
C GLU A 13 -7.43 4.97 -1.74
N ILE A 14 -6.36 4.21 -1.53
CA ILE A 14 -5.42 3.80 -2.58
C ILE A 14 -6.16 3.02 -3.67
N VAL A 15 -6.99 2.05 -3.29
CA VAL A 15 -7.84 1.30 -4.23
C VAL A 15 -8.73 2.25 -5.03
N SER A 16 -9.41 3.20 -4.37
CA SER A 16 -10.27 4.19 -5.04
C SER A 16 -9.50 5.09 -6.01
N ILE A 17 -8.30 5.54 -5.63
CA ILE A 17 -7.45 6.38 -6.50
C ILE A 17 -6.97 5.57 -7.71
N LEU A 18 -6.59 4.30 -7.52
CA LEU A 18 -6.17 3.41 -8.61
C LEU A 18 -7.34 3.14 -9.57
N LYS A 19 -8.54 2.89 -9.06
CA LYS A 19 -9.76 2.77 -9.88
C LYS A 19 -10.02 4.04 -10.69
N ASN A 20 -9.96 5.22 -10.06
CA ASN A 20 -10.16 6.50 -10.74
C ASN A 20 -9.09 6.77 -11.82
N LYS A 21 -7.88 6.24 -11.66
CA LYS A 21 -6.82 6.30 -12.69
C LYS A 21 -6.99 5.26 -13.81
N GLY A 22 -8.01 4.41 -13.75
CA GLY A 22 -8.31 3.39 -14.76
C GLY A 22 -7.66 2.02 -14.51
N PHE A 23 -7.10 1.77 -13.33
CA PHE A 23 -6.56 0.46 -12.97
C PHE A 23 -7.65 -0.46 -12.40
N ASN A 24 -7.66 -1.72 -12.85
CA ASN A 24 -8.62 -2.73 -12.41
C ASN A 24 -8.23 -3.33 -11.05
N VAL A 25 -8.10 -2.50 -10.01
CA VAL A 25 -7.91 -2.93 -8.62
C VAL A 25 -9.26 -2.90 -7.94
N LYS A 26 -9.92 -4.04 -7.79
CA LYS A 26 -11.27 -4.19 -7.24
C LYS A 26 -11.30 -4.02 -5.73
N ASP A 27 -10.31 -4.60 -5.05
CA ASP A 27 -10.32 -4.76 -3.60
C ASP A 27 -8.93 -4.58 -2.99
N VAL A 28 -8.93 -4.39 -1.66
CA VAL A 28 -7.70 -4.30 -0.86
C VAL A 28 -6.85 -5.57 -0.98
N HIS A 29 -7.48 -6.72 -1.23
CA HIS A 29 -6.77 -7.97 -1.46
C HIS A 29 -5.90 -7.91 -2.72
N GLU A 30 -6.45 -7.41 -3.84
CA GLU A 30 -5.68 -7.25 -5.08
C GLU A 30 -4.56 -6.22 -4.92
N LEU A 31 -4.82 -5.14 -4.19
CA LEU A 31 -3.77 -4.18 -3.81
C LEU A 31 -2.64 -4.87 -3.04
N ASN A 32 -2.96 -5.70 -2.04
CA ASN A 32 -1.94 -6.41 -1.27
C ASN A 32 -1.13 -7.38 -2.14
N LEU A 33 -1.77 -8.07 -3.09
CA LEU A 33 -1.08 -8.95 -4.04
C LEU A 33 -0.13 -8.18 -4.96
N ILE A 34 -0.51 -6.98 -5.41
CA ILE A 34 0.38 -6.11 -6.19
C ILE A 34 1.58 -5.69 -5.34
N LEU A 35 1.32 -5.21 -4.13
CA LEU A 35 2.36 -4.81 -3.19
C LEU A 35 3.29 -5.99 -2.82
N GLU A 36 2.78 -7.21 -2.78
CA GLU A 36 3.57 -8.44 -2.62
C GLU A 36 4.49 -8.67 -3.81
N LYS A 37 3.96 -8.60 -5.04
CA LYS A 37 4.78 -8.72 -6.26
C LYS A 37 5.87 -7.65 -6.35
N MET A 38 5.63 -6.48 -5.78
CA MET A 38 6.62 -5.40 -5.69
C MET A 38 7.64 -5.59 -4.56
N GLY A 39 7.47 -6.59 -3.70
CA GLY A 39 8.33 -6.84 -2.54
C GLY A 39 8.14 -5.85 -1.39
N ILE A 40 7.01 -5.13 -1.36
CA ILE A 40 6.64 -4.15 -0.33
C ILE A 40 5.91 -4.82 0.82
N LEU A 41 5.06 -5.79 0.48
CA LEU A 41 4.41 -6.68 1.42
C LEU A 41 4.95 -8.10 1.23
N ILE A 42 4.85 -8.91 2.28
CA ILE A 42 5.06 -10.35 2.21
C ILE A 42 3.90 -11.03 2.95
N LYS A 43 3.35 -12.07 2.35
CA LYS A 43 2.32 -12.87 3.01
C LYS A 43 2.94 -13.66 4.16
N SER A 44 2.39 -13.47 5.36
CA SER A 44 2.79 -14.14 6.59
C SER A 44 1.58 -14.87 7.17
N GLY A 45 1.32 -16.08 6.66
CA GLY A 45 0.11 -16.84 6.99
C GLY A 45 -1.16 -16.16 6.47
N SER A 46 -2.08 -15.84 7.38
CA SER A 46 -3.33 -15.11 7.08
C SER A 46 -3.16 -13.59 7.03
N HIS A 47 -1.98 -13.08 7.37
CA HIS A 47 -1.69 -11.65 7.51
C HIS A 47 -0.68 -11.16 6.47
N TRP A 48 -0.60 -9.85 6.31
CA TRP A 48 0.35 -9.20 5.41
C TRP A 48 1.39 -8.43 6.22
N MET A 49 2.65 -8.80 6.10
CA MET A 49 3.74 -8.09 6.77
C MET A 49 4.42 -7.11 5.83
N THR A 50 4.73 -5.92 6.33
CA THR A 50 5.50 -4.92 5.60
C THR A 50 6.96 -5.31 5.56
N THR A 51 7.57 -5.34 4.37
CA THR A 51 9.00 -5.61 4.24
C THR A 51 9.82 -4.38 4.61
N LYS A 52 11.13 -4.53 4.84
CA LYS A 52 12.04 -3.38 5.06
C LYS A 52 11.95 -2.33 3.95
N ALA A 53 11.69 -2.75 2.71
CA ALA A 53 11.50 -1.86 1.58
C ALA A 53 10.14 -1.14 1.59
N GLY A 54 9.13 -1.70 2.25
CA GLY A 54 7.81 -1.09 2.42
C GLY A 54 7.72 -0.13 3.60
N VAL A 55 8.56 -0.31 4.65
CA VAL A 55 8.56 0.53 5.86
C VAL A 55 8.67 2.02 5.54
N LYS A 56 9.48 2.40 4.55
CA LYS A 56 9.63 3.80 4.09
C LYS A 56 8.37 4.45 3.54
N TYR A 57 7.35 3.65 3.21
CA TYR A 57 6.04 4.12 2.78
C TYR A 57 5.00 3.98 3.88
N THR A 58 5.41 3.75 5.12
CA THR A 58 4.52 3.67 6.27
C THR A 58 4.98 4.66 7.34
N ILE A 59 4.09 4.93 8.29
CA ILE A 59 4.41 5.74 9.48
C ILE A 59 5.30 5.02 10.49
N PHE A 60 5.56 3.73 10.28
CA PHE A 60 6.28 2.89 11.23
C PHE A 60 7.79 2.90 10.92
N ASN A 61 8.61 2.77 11.97
CA ASN A 61 10.06 2.67 11.84
C ASN A 61 10.56 1.24 11.56
N GLY A 62 9.65 0.28 11.43
CA GLY A 62 9.99 -1.14 11.24
C GLY A 62 8.88 -1.96 10.58
N PRO A 63 9.15 -3.24 10.27
CA PRO A 63 8.18 -4.15 9.71
C PRO A 63 6.93 -4.21 10.59
N VAL A 64 5.76 -3.95 10.00
CA VAL A 64 4.48 -3.99 10.70
C VAL A 64 3.54 -4.99 10.02
N LEU A 65 2.77 -5.71 10.84
CA LEU A 65 1.69 -6.58 10.38
C LEU A 65 0.45 -5.74 10.07
N ASP A 66 -0.17 -6.03 8.94
CA ASP A 66 -1.42 -5.44 8.45
C ASP A 66 -1.43 -3.91 8.44
N ALA A 67 -0.35 -3.29 7.94
CA ALA A 67 -0.30 -1.84 7.72
C ALA A 67 -1.53 -1.35 6.96
N GLN A 68 -2.32 -0.46 7.56
CA GLN A 68 -3.52 0.11 6.94
C GLN A 68 -3.26 1.45 6.26
N ALA A 69 -2.33 2.24 6.79
CA ALA A 69 -1.99 3.57 6.32
C ALA A 69 -0.63 3.57 5.60
N TRP A 70 -0.58 4.24 4.45
CA TRP A 70 0.59 4.31 3.59
C TRP A 70 0.80 5.72 3.06
N HIS A 71 2.05 6.08 2.83
CA HIS A 71 2.41 7.35 2.23
C HIS A 71 1.89 7.45 0.77
N PRO A 72 1.35 8.61 0.32
CA PRO A 72 0.79 8.80 -1.02
C PRO A 72 1.66 8.35 -2.19
N SER A 73 2.98 8.48 -2.06
CA SER A 73 3.94 8.07 -3.08
C SER A 73 3.85 6.58 -3.46
N ILE A 74 3.23 5.74 -2.61
CA ILE A 74 2.95 4.34 -2.94
C ILE A 74 2.05 4.23 -4.18
N VAL A 75 1.13 5.19 -4.39
CA VAL A 75 0.22 5.20 -5.54
C VAL A 75 1.00 5.36 -6.83
N ASP A 76 1.90 6.36 -6.92
CA ASP A 76 2.73 6.57 -8.12
C ASP A 76 3.64 5.36 -8.41
N LEU A 77 4.13 4.71 -7.35
CA LEU A 77 4.94 3.51 -7.47
C LEU A 77 4.13 2.34 -8.06
N ILE A 78 2.92 2.10 -7.54
CA ILE A 78 2.00 1.07 -8.06
C ILE A 78 1.61 1.39 -9.51
N VAL A 79 1.27 2.64 -9.81
CA VAL A 79 0.92 3.08 -11.17
C VAL A 79 2.08 2.84 -12.15
N LYS A 80 3.32 3.16 -11.75
CA LYS A 80 4.52 2.89 -12.55
C LYS A 80 4.73 1.39 -12.77
N PHE A 81 4.46 0.56 -11.77
CA PHE A 81 4.57 -0.89 -11.87
C PHE A 81 3.49 -1.50 -12.78
N LEU A 82 2.24 -1.03 -12.68
CA LEU A 82 1.13 -1.52 -13.49
C LEU A 82 1.14 -1.03 -14.94
N LYS A 83 1.81 0.09 -15.23
CA LYS A 83 2.00 0.59 -16.61
C LYS A 83 3.16 -0.08 -17.36
N LYS A 84 4.01 -0.82 -16.63
CA LYS A 84 5.19 -1.47 -17.18
C LYS A 84 4.86 -2.90 -17.57
#